data_AF-A0A958S3S7-F1
#
_entry.id   AF-A0A958S3S7-F1
#
_cell.length_a   1.000
_cell.length_b   1.000
_cell.length_c   1.000
_cell.angle_alpha   90.00
_cell.angle_beta   90.00
_cell.angle_gamma   90.00
#
_symmetry.space_group_name_H-M   'P 1'
#
loop_
_entity.id
_entity.type
_entity.pdbx_description
1 polymer ?
#
loop_
_entity_poly.entity_id
_entity_poly.type
_entity_poly.pdbx_seq_one_letter_code
_entity_poly.pdbx_strand_id
1 'polypeptide(L)'
;MGRVFSFGVFLSLVAESVFSVAALAKPIAFIGKIPGEYLEKDADSTHLGYVLVDDRLIQRIEAVADADDAEKTLKKEGADVVVLKAKGARSYDVIYPGLIDLHGHNKQNMLPTWD
;
A
#
# COMPACT_ATOMS: atom_id res chain seq x y z
N MET A 1 61.59 33.27 -11.95
CA MET A 1 61.16 32.04 -11.25
C MET A 1 60.05 32.42 -10.28
N GLY A 2 58.88 31.79 -10.40
CA GLY A 2 57.74 32.04 -9.50
C GLY A 2 56.43 31.62 -10.14
N ARG A 3 56.13 30.32 -10.13
CA ARG A 3 54.79 29.80 -10.45
C ARG A 3 54.03 29.69 -9.14
N VAL A 4 53.01 30.54 -8.96
CA VAL A 4 51.99 30.37 -7.92
C VAL A 4 50.95 29.42 -8.51
N PHE A 5 50.93 28.17 -8.05
CA PHE A 5 49.88 27.23 -8.40
C PHE A 5 48.66 27.50 -7.51
N SER A 6 47.53 27.74 -8.18
CA SER A 6 46.19 27.90 -7.65
C SER A 6 45.78 26.70 -6.79
N PHE A 7 45.75 26.88 -5.47
CA PHE A 7 45.03 26.01 -4.53
C PHE A 7 43.56 26.45 -4.51
N GLY A 8 42.79 25.95 -5.45
CA GLY A 8 41.36 26.20 -5.50
C GLY A 8 40.74 25.18 -6.43
N VAL A 9 39.61 24.62 -6.03
CA VAL A 9 38.83 23.63 -6.80
C VAL A 9 39.36 22.19 -6.70
N PHE A 10 39.39 21.59 -5.50
CA PHE A 10 39.38 20.12 -5.40
C PHE A 10 38.68 19.59 -4.14
N LEU A 11 37.69 20.32 -3.63
CA LEU A 11 36.93 19.90 -2.43
C LEU A 11 35.41 20.05 -2.59
N SER A 12 34.88 19.85 -3.80
CA SER A 12 33.43 19.98 -4.06
C SER A 12 32.89 18.94 -5.04
N LEU A 13 33.47 17.73 -5.07
CA LEU A 13 33.05 16.68 -6.03
C LEU A 13 32.81 15.30 -5.41
N VAL A 14 32.85 15.18 -4.08
CA VAL A 14 32.63 13.89 -3.38
C VAL A 14 31.44 13.94 -2.40
N ALA A 15 30.79 15.09 -2.24
CA ALA A 15 29.61 15.20 -1.36
C ALA A 15 28.27 14.85 -2.03
N GLU A 16 28.24 14.64 -3.36
CA GLU A 16 26.98 14.45 -4.11
C GLU A 16 26.63 12.98 -4.39
N SER A 17 27.47 12.01 -4.01
CA SER A 17 27.37 10.63 -4.52
C SER A 17 26.77 9.59 -3.55
N VAL A 18 26.16 9.99 -2.43
CA VAL A 18 25.52 9.02 -1.51
C VAL A 18 24.15 9.48 -1.02
N PHE A 19 23.31 9.98 -1.91
CA PHE A 19 21.87 9.83 -1.74
C PHE A 19 21.38 8.83 -2.78
N SER A 20 21.56 7.54 -2.46
CA SER A 20 20.70 6.51 -3.03
C SER A 20 19.28 6.91 -2.70
N VAL A 21 18.57 7.44 -3.69
CA VAL A 21 17.13 7.66 -3.62
C VAL A 21 16.53 6.27 -3.52
N ALA A 22 16.35 5.78 -2.29
CA ALA A 22 15.34 4.77 -2.03
C ALA A 22 14.04 5.41 -2.52
N ALA A 23 13.57 5.00 -3.69
CA ALA A 23 12.24 5.34 -4.14
C ALA A 23 11.28 4.70 -3.15
N LEU A 24 10.94 5.45 -2.09
CA LEU A 24 9.89 5.10 -1.16
C LEU A 24 8.65 4.87 -2.02
N ALA A 25 8.16 3.63 -2.03
CA ALA A 25 6.94 3.29 -2.73
C ALA A 25 5.85 4.21 -2.21
N LYS A 26 5.03 4.78 -3.11
CA LYS A 26 3.93 5.63 -2.69
C LYS A 26 2.97 4.80 -1.82
N PRO A 27 2.34 5.41 -0.81
CA PRO A 27 1.24 4.78 -0.10
C PRO A 27 0.17 4.33 -1.09
N ILE A 28 -0.45 3.18 -0.84
CA ILE A 28 -1.57 2.65 -1.62
C ILE A 28 -2.80 2.57 -0.74
N ALA A 29 -3.91 3.09 -1.24
CA ALA A 29 -5.20 3.02 -0.56
C ALA A 29 -6.16 2.10 -1.30
N PHE A 30 -6.76 1.17 -0.57
CA PHE A 30 -7.79 0.27 -1.08
C PHE A 30 -9.15 0.74 -0.59
N ILE A 31 -10.07 1.07 -1.49
CA ILE A 31 -11.44 1.48 -1.15
C ILE A 31 -12.39 0.31 -1.40
N GLY A 32 -13.14 -0.09 -0.38
CA GLY A 32 -14.04 -1.25 -0.44
C GLY A 32 -14.93 -1.36 0.79
N LYS A 33 -15.63 -2.49 0.90
CA LYS A 33 -16.38 -2.83 2.12
C LYS A 33 -15.44 -3.43 3.16
N ILE A 34 -15.52 -2.96 4.39
CA ILE A 34 -14.69 -3.43 5.52
C ILE A 34 -15.64 -3.89 6.63
N PRO A 35 -15.39 -5.03 7.29
CA PRO A 35 -16.15 -5.44 8.47
C PRO A 35 -16.17 -4.35 9.55
N GLY A 36 -17.33 -4.14 10.18
CA GLY A 36 -17.50 -3.06 11.15
C GLY A 36 -16.60 -3.18 12.38
N GLU A 37 -16.14 -4.39 12.70
CA GLU A 37 -15.14 -4.64 13.75
C GLU A 37 -13.84 -3.83 13.56
N TYR A 38 -13.40 -3.58 12.31
CA TYR A 38 -12.19 -2.79 12.03
C TYR A 38 -12.47 -1.28 11.93
N LEU A 39 -13.73 -0.87 12.05
CA LEU A 39 -14.18 0.50 11.86
C LEU A 39 -14.87 1.09 13.10
N GLU A 40 -14.84 0.39 14.23
CA GLU A 40 -15.61 0.75 15.44
C GLU A 40 -17.10 0.92 15.15
N LYS A 41 -17.64 0.09 14.26
CA LYS A 41 -19.05 0.04 13.87
C LYS A 41 -19.67 -1.30 14.26
N ASP A 42 -20.89 -1.54 13.80
CA ASP A 42 -21.61 -2.79 14.00
C ASP A 42 -20.79 -3.99 13.46
N ALA A 43 -20.36 -4.87 14.35
CA ALA A 43 -19.43 -5.96 14.05
C ALA A 43 -20.01 -6.99 13.07
N ASP A 44 -21.34 -7.14 13.04
CA ASP A 44 -22.05 -8.11 12.21
C ASP A 44 -22.35 -7.58 10.80
N SER A 45 -21.88 -6.39 10.45
CA SER A 45 -22.06 -5.80 9.13
C SER A 45 -20.78 -5.25 8.50
N THR A 46 -20.88 -4.87 7.24
CA THR A 46 -19.76 -4.29 6.47
C THR A 46 -20.10 -2.86 6.07
N HIS A 47 -19.13 -1.96 6.15
CA HIS A 47 -19.30 -0.56 5.78
C HIS A 47 -18.28 -0.16 4.72
N LEU A 48 -18.64 0.84 3.91
CA LEU A 48 -17.68 1.44 2.99
C LEU A 48 -16.57 2.13 3.79
N GLY A 49 -15.33 1.89 3.38
CA GLY A 49 -14.14 2.45 4.01
C GLY A 49 -12.93 2.33 3.10
N TYR A 50 -11.78 2.72 3.63
CA TYR A 50 -10.49 2.49 2.99
C TYR A 50 -9.47 1.89 3.94
N VAL A 51 -8.50 1.18 3.36
CA VAL A 51 -7.28 0.72 4.04
C VAL A 51 -6.10 1.41 3.36
N LEU A 52 -5.36 2.24 4.10
CA LEU A 52 -4.14 2.86 3.63
C LEU A 52 -2.94 2.03 4.06
N VAL A 53 -2.14 1.62 3.08
CA VAL A 53 -0.93 0.82 3.27
C VAL A 53 0.27 1.64 2.83
N ASP A 54 1.27 1.75 3.70
CA ASP A 54 2.55 2.35 3.41
C ASP A 54 3.68 1.45 3.92
N ASP A 55 4.70 1.25 3.10
CA ASP A 55 5.79 0.27 3.30
C ASP A 55 5.29 -1.09 3.85
N ARG A 56 4.26 -1.66 3.21
CA ARG A 56 3.63 -2.94 3.57
C ARG A 56 2.98 -2.99 4.95
N LEU A 57 2.84 -1.85 5.62
CA LEU A 57 2.18 -1.71 6.91
C LEU A 57 0.84 -0.97 6.73
N ILE A 58 -0.19 -1.46 7.40
CA ILE A 58 -1.46 -0.75 7.48
C ILE A 58 -1.24 0.48 8.36
N GLN A 59 -1.44 1.66 7.79
CA GLN A 59 -1.30 2.93 8.48
C GLN A 59 -2.64 3.43 9.03
N ARG A 60 -3.71 3.28 8.24
CA ARG A 60 -5.06 3.75 8.58
C ARG A 60 -6.12 2.80 8.04
N ILE A 61 -7.19 2.62 8.81
CA ILE A 61 -8.44 2.00 8.40
C ILE A 61 -9.55 2.96 8.83
N GLU A 62 -10.30 3.50 7.88
CA GLU A 62 -11.33 4.49 8.19
C GLU A 62 -12.59 4.26 7.36
N ALA A 63 -13.73 4.58 7.95
CA ALA A 63 -15.00 4.52 7.25
C ALA A 63 -15.19 5.77 6.39
N VAL A 64 -15.83 5.61 5.22
CA VAL A 64 -16.15 6.74 4.34
C VAL A 64 -17.62 6.72 3.95
N ALA A 65 -18.18 7.91 3.77
CA ALA A 65 -19.57 8.06 3.32
C ALA A 65 -19.69 7.86 1.80
N ASP A 66 -18.69 8.31 1.06
CA ASP A 66 -18.65 8.30 -0.41
C ASP A 66 -17.25 7.88 -0.90
N ALA A 67 -17.21 7.04 -1.94
CA ALA A 67 -15.97 6.50 -2.46
C ALA A 67 -15.22 7.49 -3.37
N ASP A 68 -15.95 8.30 -4.14
CA ASP A 68 -15.35 9.24 -5.09
C ASP A 68 -14.65 10.38 -4.34
N ASP A 69 -15.25 10.85 -3.26
CA ASP A 69 -14.67 11.87 -2.40
C ASP A 69 -13.47 11.33 -1.59
N ALA A 70 -13.53 10.08 -1.13
CA ALA A 70 -12.40 9.40 -0.53
C ALA A 70 -11.23 9.25 -1.52
N GLU A 71 -11.50 8.80 -2.75
CA GLU A 71 -10.50 8.63 -3.80
C GLU A 71 -9.80 9.96 -4.13
N LYS A 72 -10.56 11.05 -4.31
CA LYS A 72 -9.98 12.39 -4.56
C LYS A 72 -9.09 12.84 -3.41
N THR A 73 -9.53 12.63 -2.17
CA THR A 73 -8.79 13.03 -0.96
C THR A 73 -7.46 12.27 -0.86
N LEU A 74 -7.51 10.95 -0.98
CA LEU A 74 -6.33 10.08 -0.90
C LEU A 74 -5.31 10.36 -2.03
N LYS A 75 -5.79 10.59 -3.26
CA LYS A 75 -4.91 11.02 -4.37
C LYS A 75 -4.23 12.36 -4.10
N LYS A 76 -4.95 13.31 -3.49
CA LYS A 76 -4.39 14.61 -3.10
C LYS A 76 -3.34 14.49 -2.00
N GLU A 77 -3.48 13.50 -1.11
CA GLU A 77 -2.47 13.13 -0.10
C GLU A 77 -1.26 12.39 -0.70
N GLY A 78 -1.29 12.06 -2.00
CA GLY A 78 -0.18 11.43 -2.71
C GLY A 78 -0.25 9.90 -2.73
N ALA A 79 -1.35 9.30 -2.30
CA ALA A 79 -1.57 7.86 -2.38
C ALA A 79 -2.05 7.42 -3.77
N ASP A 80 -1.58 6.26 -4.22
CA ASP A 80 -2.21 5.55 -5.33
C ASP A 80 -3.48 4.88 -4.80
N VAL A 81 -4.58 4.91 -5.57
CA VAL A 81 -5.89 4.43 -5.11
C VAL A 81 -6.39 3.28 -5.97
N VAL A 82 -6.83 2.21 -5.31
CA VAL A 82 -7.48 1.06 -5.92
C VAL A 82 -8.90 0.95 -5.37
N VAL A 83 -9.89 1.13 -6.24
CA VAL A 83 -11.30 0.95 -5.89
C VAL A 83 -11.68 -0.51 -6.17
N LEU A 84 -12.03 -1.25 -5.13
CA LEU A 84 -12.39 -2.67 -5.20
C LEU A 84 -13.87 -2.81 -5.51
N LYS A 85 -14.18 -2.85 -6.80
CA LYS A 85 -15.53 -2.94 -7.34
C LYS A 85 -15.48 -3.53 -8.74
N ALA A 86 -16.23 -4.60 -8.96
CA ALA A 86 -16.38 -5.15 -10.31
C ALA A 86 -16.98 -4.11 -11.28
N LYS A 87 -16.53 -4.11 -12.54
CA LYS A 87 -16.97 -3.16 -13.56
C LYS A 87 -18.49 -3.22 -13.74
N GLY A 88 -19.17 -2.10 -13.53
CA GLY A 88 -20.63 -1.99 -13.65
C GLY A 88 -21.41 -2.55 -12.46
N ALA A 89 -20.74 -3.11 -11.45
CA ALA A 89 -21.41 -3.53 -10.22
C ALA A 89 -21.91 -2.31 -9.43
N ARG A 90 -22.95 -2.51 -8.63
CA ARG A 90 -23.43 -1.49 -7.68
C ARG A 90 -22.76 -1.61 -6.31
N SER A 91 -22.20 -2.77 -6.01
CA SER A 91 -21.56 -3.10 -4.74
C SER A 91 -20.04 -3.11 -4.85
N TYR A 92 -19.39 -2.66 -3.79
CA TYR A 92 -17.95 -2.81 -3.59
C TYR A 92 -17.64 -4.22 -3.06
N ASP A 93 -16.43 -4.69 -3.35
CA ASP A 93 -15.90 -5.94 -2.84
C ASP A 93 -15.50 -5.78 -1.36
N VAL A 94 -15.43 -6.90 -0.64
CA VAL A 94 -15.06 -6.91 0.79
C VAL A 94 -13.55 -7.05 0.93
N ILE A 95 -12.96 -6.18 1.73
CA ILE A 95 -11.59 -6.25 2.22
C ILE A 95 -11.62 -7.01 3.55
N TYR A 96 -10.94 -8.15 3.61
CA TYR A 96 -10.85 -8.98 4.81
C TYR A 96 -9.40 -9.43 5.02
N PRO A 97 -8.94 -9.65 6.27
CA PRO A 97 -7.64 -10.25 6.51
C PRO A 97 -7.45 -11.55 5.74
N GLY A 98 -6.25 -11.78 5.22
CA GLY A 98 -5.91 -13.06 4.60
C GLY A 98 -6.10 -14.20 5.61
N LEU A 99 -6.68 -15.31 5.17
CA LEU A 99 -6.83 -16.49 6.01
C LEU A 99 -5.45 -17.05 6.35
N ILE A 100 -5.26 -17.38 7.64
CA ILE A 100 -4.04 -18.03 8.12
C ILE A 100 -4.33 -19.52 8.22
N ASP A 101 -3.66 -20.32 7.39
CA ASP A 101 -3.71 -21.78 7.48
C ASP A 101 -2.81 -22.25 8.63
N LEU A 102 -3.44 -22.74 9.71
CA LEU A 102 -2.74 -23.25 10.89
C LEU A 102 -2.28 -24.71 10.73
N HIS A 103 -2.79 -25.42 9.73
CA HIS A 103 -2.51 -26.84 9.56
C HIS A 103 -2.72 -27.31 8.11
N GLY A 104 -1.74 -27.01 7.27
CA GLY A 104 -1.70 -27.43 5.87
C GLY A 104 -0.77 -28.61 5.63
N HIS A 105 -1.27 -29.67 4.99
CA HIS A 105 -0.45 -30.80 4.53
C HIS A 105 0.10 -30.56 3.13
N ASN A 106 1.02 -29.60 2.99
CA ASN A 106 1.57 -29.18 1.69
C ASN A 106 2.20 -30.31 0.84
N LYS A 107 2.75 -31.36 1.47
CA LYS A 107 3.32 -32.54 0.78
C LYS A 107 2.29 -33.59 0.35
N GLN A 108 1.05 -33.50 0.83
CA GLN A 108 -0.03 -34.47 0.57
C GLN A 108 -1.05 -33.97 -0.47
N ASN A 109 -0.94 -32.71 -0.91
CA ASN A 109 -1.73 -32.16 -2.03
C ASN A 109 -1.29 -32.70 -3.41
N MET A 110 -0.44 -33.72 -3.43
CA MET A 110 -0.16 -34.50 -4.62
C MET A 110 -1.37 -35.41 -4.88
N LEU A 111 -2.35 -34.93 -5.64
CA LEU A 111 -3.31 -35.85 -6.29
C LEU A 111 -2.49 -36.86 -7.10
N PRO A 112 -2.75 -38.17 -6.98
CA PRO A 112 -2.01 -39.16 -7.74
C PRO A 112 -2.17 -38.87 -9.24
N THR A 113 -1.07 -38.56 -9.91
CA THR A 113 -1.03 -38.47 -11.36
C THR A 113 -0.88 -39.87 -11.92
N TRP A 114 -2.04 -40.41 -12.31
CA TRP A 114 -2.25 -41.51 -13.26
C TRP A 114 -2.15 -42.93 -12.67
N ASP A 115 -3.30 -43.63 -12.70
CA ASP A 115 -3.37 -45.05 -13.03
C ASP A 115 -3.42 -45.20 -14.56
#